data_AF-A0A2V9D4S4-F1
#
_entry.id   AF-A0A2V9D4S4-F1
#
_cell.length_a   1.000
_cell.length_b   1.000
_cell.length_c   1.000
_cell.angle_alpha   90.00
_cell.angle_beta   90.00
_cell.angle_gamma   90.00
#
_symmetry.space_group_name_H-M   'P 1'
#
loop_
_entity.id
_entity.type
_entity.pdbx_description
1 polymer ?
#
loop_
_entity_poly.entity_id
_entity_poly.type
_entity_poly.pdbx_seq_one_letter_code
_entity_poly.pdbx_strand_id
1 'polypeptide(L)'
;MGSPLVAGSRQCGPTAWSSILASAPAMRPPLRPIITPRLHPPAAAQPQLVSGIDKSGVHSSPLRCVCASSVGPTRTYVRPGVCRQRVLTPTNQDQYQIQTIRGRGGKMTLGSRQVVLRATGMICVCLLGVVFAKGQSPAQGGAQQKPLLAEQAFKNVQLLKGVPVDEFLETMGFFAASTGMNCTECHSEESGGNWAKYADDTPLKQKARMMIVMVTALNQGSFGGKRMVTCWTCHRGTRNPRVIPDLSIQYSDMLEAEPDEILAQTSGGSSVDQILNKYIQSLGGAQRVSNLTSFAAKGTYAGYETAFQKVPVDVLARAPDQRATIAHLLDGDSTSTFDGHQGWLAAPETLKPMPLIELTGGDLDGAKVEAKLSFPGQIKQTLTDWRVGFPEMIDNKEVQVLQGRLTQGGLPVKLYFDSTSGLLVRLVRYTNSLVGVNPTQIDYSDYRDVSGVQLPYRWIVTWTDGRSTIELSDVRANVPIDVTKFAKPTPIARKVASR
;
A
#
# COMPACT_ATOMS: atom_id res chain seq x y z
N MET A 1 4.46 67.18 46.26
CA MET A 1 5.84 67.66 46.48
C MET A 1 6.69 66.48 46.89
N GLY A 2 7.81 66.24 46.19
CA GLY A 2 8.97 65.48 46.68
C GLY A 2 8.90 63.95 46.73
N SER A 3 9.36 63.29 45.66
CA SER A 3 10.17 62.06 45.79
C SER A 3 11.57 62.42 46.32
N PRO A 4 12.35 61.49 46.90
CA PRO A 4 13.29 60.69 46.09
C PRO A 4 13.41 59.20 46.55
N LEU A 5 13.60 58.25 45.61
CA LEU A 5 14.83 57.46 45.31
C LEU A 5 15.42 56.72 46.54
N VAL A 6 15.69 55.41 46.52
CA VAL A 6 16.86 54.79 45.87
C VAL A 6 16.67 53.26 45.69
N ALA A 7 17.37 52.75 44.68
CA ALA A 7 17.45 51.42 44.09
C ALA A 7 18.12 50.29 44.91
N GLY A 8 18.05 49.05 44.37
CA GLY A 8 19.04 47.98 44.57
C GLY A 8 18.43 46.65 45.03
N SER A 9 18.01 45.78 44.10
CA SER A 9 18.79 44.65 43.53
C SER A 9 18.46 43.27 44.12
N ARG A 10 17.86 42.47 43.23
CA ARG A 10 17.53 41.03 43.20
C ARG A 10 18.48 40.09 43.94
N GLN A 11 17.95 39.02 44.55
CA GLN A 11 18.03 37.63 44.06
C GLN A 11 17.36 36.58 44.98
N CYS A 12 16.72 35.60 44.31
CA CYS A 12 16.55 34.18 44.65
C CYS A 12 15.88 33.72 45.97
N GLY A 13 14.83 32.91 45.82
CA GLY A 13 14.77 31.61 46.50
C GLY A 13 13.52 31.30 47.34
N PRO A 14 13.16 30.01 47.48
CA PRO A 14 11.78 29.55 47.63
C PRO A 14 11.40 29.29 49.10
N THR A 15 10.11 29.44 49.46
CA THR A 15 9.59 28.84 50.69
C THR A 15 8.14 28.36 50.52
N ALA A 16 7.96 27.13 50.99
CA ALA A 16 6.71 26.41 51.17
C ALA A 16 5.76 27.15 52.11
N TRP A 17 4.45 27.03 51.88
CA TRP A 17 3.47 27.13 52.94
C TRP A 17 2.44 26.00 52.84
N SER A 18 2.30 25.36 53.99
CA SER A 18 1.54 24.16 54.28
C SER A 18 0.11 24.52 54.72
N SER A 19 -0.82 23.63 54.37
CA SER A 19 -1.89 23.13 55.25
C SER A 19 -2.97 24.07 55.80
N ILE A 20 -4.20 23.93 55.29
CA ILE A 20 -5.41 23.87 56.14
C ILE A 20 -6.33 22.75 55.59
N LEU A 21 -6.65 21.79 56.45
CA LEU A 21 -7.62 20.70 56.26
C LEU A 21 -8.74 20.85 57.30
N ALA A 22 -10.00 20.76 56.86
CA ALA A 22 -11.17 20.32 57.64
C ALA A 22 -12.30 19.99 56.63
N SER A 23 -12.52 18.72 56.27
CA SER A 23 -13.42 17.73 56.91
C SER A 23 -14.91 17.89 56.55
N ALA A 24 -15.44 17.05 55.64
CA ALA A 24 -16.74 16.33 55.68
C ALA A 24 -16.92 15.48 54.37
N PRO A 25 -17.86 14.51 54.27
CA PRO A 25 -17.58 13.08 54.32
C PRO A 25 -17.73 12.34 52.97
N ALA A 26 -17.19 11.12 52.96
CA ALA A 26 -17.15 10.20 51.83
C ALA A 26 -18.50 9.55 51.48
N MET A 27 -18.79 9.45 50.17
CA MET A 27 -19.56 8.35 49.60
C MET A 27 -18.78 7.80 48.40
N ARG A 28 -18.26 6.57 48.54
CA ARG A 28 -17.66 5.77 47.46
C ARG A 28 -18.70 4.79 46.92
N PRO A 29 -18.90 4.67 45.60
CA PRO A 29 -19.44 3.46 45.00
C PRO A 29 -18.33 2.41 44.79
N PRO A 30 -18.67 1.11 44.67
CA PRO A 30 -17.73 0.00 44.84
C PRO A 30 -16.81 -0.18 43.63
N LEU A 31 -15.52 -0.38 43.93
CA LEU A 31 -14.53 -0.86 42.96
C LEU A 31 -14.82 -2.32 42.61
N ARG A 32 -15.15 -2.61 41.35
CA ARG A 32 -15.01 -3.96 40.78
C ARG A 32 -13.53 -4.20 40.45
N PRO A 33 -12.97 -5.39 40.74
CA PRO A 33 -11.61 -5.69 40.34
C PRO A 33 -11.55 -5.87 38.82
N ILE A 34 -10.81 -4.99 38.14
CA ILE A 34 -10.37 -5.24 36.77
C ILE A 34 -9.23 -6.24 36.88
N ILE A 35 -9.52 -7.50 36.55
CA ILE A 35 -8.51 -8.51 36.27
C ILE A 35 -7.92 -8.17 34.90
N THR A 36 -6.74 -7.55 34.88
CA THR A 36 -5.90 -7.50 33.68
C THR A 36 -5.11 -8.82 33.59
N PRO A 37 -5.17 -9.57 32.49
CA PRO A 37 -4.22 -10.65 32.28
C PRO A 37 -2.86 -10.01 31.96
N ARG A 38 -1.91 -10.11 32.90
CA ARG A 38 -0.49 -9.92 32.62
C ARG A 38 -0.06 -11.03 31.67
N LEU A 39 0.19 -10.70 30.42
CA LEU A 39 0.98 -11.55 29.53
C LEU A 39 2.43 -11.53 30.03
N HIS A 40 2.85 -12.65 30.64
CA HIS A 40 4.26 -12.94 30.88
C HIS A 40 4.93 -13.27 29.54
N PRO A 41 6.16 -12.76 29.26
CA PRO A 41 6.96 -13.24 28.16
C PRO A 41 7.41 -14.69 28.44
N PRO A 42 7.50 -15.58 27.41
CA PRO A 42 8.03 -16.92 27.63
C PRO A 42 9.51 -16.87 28.03
N ALA A 43 9.86 -17.73 28.98
CA ALA A 43 11.18 -17.87 29.55
C ALA A 43 12.23 -18.16 28.46
N ALA A 44 13.30 -17.37 28.45
CA ALA A 44 14.50 -17.67 27.69
C ALA A 44 15.13 -18.97 28.21
N ALA A 45 15.27 -19.96 27.33
CA ALA A 45 16.05 -21.15 27.60
C ALA A 45 17.54 -20.77 27.73
N GLN A 46 18.14 -21.12 28.87
CA GLN A 46 19.58 -21.03 29.10
C GLN A 46 20.30 -22.06 28.22
N PRO A 47 21.40 -21.71 27.52
CA PRO A 47 22.26 -22.72 26.95
C PRO A 47 23.18 -23.29 28.04
N GLN A 48 23.06 -24.60 28.28
CA GLN A 48 23.99 -25.36 29.11
C GLN A 48 25.36 -25.43 28.44
N LEU A 49 26.40 -25.11 29.21
CA LEU A 49 27.79 -25.43 28.87
C LEU A 49 27.96 -26.96 28.86
N VAL A 50 28.36 -27.51 27.71
CA VAL A 50 28.93 -28.85 27.64
C VAL A 50 30.40 -28.71 27.25
N SER A 51 31.27 -29.04 28.20
CA SER A 51 32.69 -29.28 28.02
C SER A 51 32.90 -30.58 27.25
N GLY A 52 33.61 -30.53 26.13
CA GLY A 52 34.04 -31.72 25.39
C GLY A 52 35.32 -31.43 24.62
N ILE A 53 36.44 -31.84 25.21
CA ILE A 53 37.75 -31.92 24.57
C ILE A 53 37.72 -33.14 23.65
N ASP A 54 38.03 -32.98 22.36
CA ASP A 54 38.83 -34.00 21.68
C ASP A 54 39.61 -33.48 20.46
N LYS A 55 40.79 -34.08 20.26
CA LYS A 55 41.85 -33.67 19.33
C LYS A 55 41.76 -34.42 18.00
N SER A 56 41.91 -33.68 16.90
CA SER A 56 42.51 -34.04 15.58
C SER A 56 41.79 -33.21 14.51
N GLY A 57 42.36 -32.60 13.48
CA GLY A 57 43.70 -32.55 12.91
C GLY A 57 43.51 -32.15 11.44
N VAL A 58 44.23 -31.10 11.00
CA VAL A 58 44.65 -30.82 9.60
C VAL A 58 43.85 -29.80 8.74
N HIS A 59 44.58 -28.71 8.40
CA HIS A 59 44.51 -27.70 7.31
C HIS A 59 43.19 -26.95 7.03
N SER A 60 43.12 -25.61 6.97
CA SER A 60 44.03 -24.60 6.40
C SER A 60 43.62 -23.17 6.84
N SER A 61 44.56 -22.22 6.77
CA SER A 61 44.56 -20.90 7.43
C SER A 61 43.52 -19.86 6.95
N PRO A 62 43.11 -18.92 7.83
CA PRO A 62 42.22 -17.78 7.52
C PRO A 62 43.00 -16.45 7.37
N LEU A 63 42.47 -15.49 6.61
CA LEU A 63 42.88 -14.09 6.66
C LEU A 63 41.64 -13.20 6.86
N ARG A 64 41.41 -12.79 8.11
CA ARG A 64 40.58 -11.64 8.50
C ARG A 64 41.52 -10.56 9.03
N CYS A 65 41.53 -9.40 8.39
CA CYS A 65 42.20 -8.21 8.92
C CYS A 65 41.34 -7.56 10.00
N VAL A 66 41.93 -7.42 11.18
CA VAL A 66 41.46 -6.59 12.30
C VAL A 66 42.16 -5.24 12.18
N CYS A 67 41.41 -4.14 12.13
CA CYS A 67 41.99 -2.80 12.32
C CYS A 67 41.88 -2.42 13.79
N ALA A 68 43.05 -2.21 14.41
CA ALA A 68 43.21 -1.76 15.78
C ALA A 68 42.91 -0.26 15.92
N SER A 69 42.23 0.09 17.02
CA SER A 69 42.08 1.45 17.51
C SER A 69 43.31 1.87 18.33
N SER A 70 43.79 3.09 18.14
CA SER A 70 44.67 3.76 19.11
C SER A 70 44.23 5.21 19.31
N VAL A 71 44.25 5.62 20.57
CA VAL A 71 43.87 6.94 21.10
C VAL A 71 45.16 7.69 21.46
N GLY A 72 45.24 8.99 21.15
CA GLY A 72 46.14 9.93 21.84
C GLY A 72 46.68 11.08 21.00
N PRO A 73 46.88 12.30 21.56
CA PRO A 73 46.52 13.56 20.90
C PRO A 73 47.72 14.44 20.49
N THR A 74 47.54 15.31 19.50
CA THR A 74 48.22 16.62 19.45
C THR A 74 47.62 17.52 18.37
N ARG A 75 47.38 18.78 18.75
CA ARG A 75 46.95 19.91 17.91
C ARG A 75 48.08 20.35 16.99
N THR A 76 47.80 20.53 15.70
CA THR A 76 48.44 21.57 14.87
C THR A 76 47.49 22.01 13.75
N TYR A 77 47.44 23.32 13.55
CA TYR A 77 46.54 24.05 12.66
C TYR A 77 47.27 24.36 11.35
N VAL A 78 46.74 23.98 10.18
CA VAL A 78 47.21 24.46 8.87
C VAL A 78 46.01 24.73 7.94
N ARG A 79 46.09 25.86 7.24
CA ARG A 79 45.11 26.52 6.35
C ARG A 79 44.80 25.76 5.03
N PRO A 80 43.72 26.13 4.30
CA PRO A 80 43.14 25.31 3.24
C PRO A 80 43.91 25.38 1.91
N GLY A 81 44.23 24.22 1.35
CA GLY A 81 44.84 24.04 0.04
C GLY A 81 43.89 23.33 -0.93
N VAL A 82 43.79 23.88 -2.14
CA VAL A 82 42.97 23.43 -3.28
C VAL A 82 43.24 21.96 -3.64
N CYS A 83 42.19 21.14 -3.69
CA CYS A 83 42.29 19.74 -4.12
C CYS A 83 41.99 19.62 -5.62
N ARG A 84 43.03 19.40 -6.43
CA ARG A 84 42.91 18.91 -7.82
C ARG A 84 42.89 17.38 -7.79
N GLN A 85 41.76 16.77 -8.13
CA GLN A 85 41.68 15.32 -8.37
C GLN A 85 42.41 14.98 -9.68
N ARG A 86 43.45 14.14 -9.56
CA ARG A 86 44.11 13.46 -10.67
C ARG A 86 43.56 12.03 -10.69
N VAL A 87 42.70 11.72 -11.65
CA VAL A 87 42.20 10.37 -11.92
C VAL A 87 43.28 9.60 -12.68
N LEU A 88 43.72 8.47 -12.13
CA LEU A 88 44.58 7.50 -12.81
C LEU A 88 43.69 6.34 -13.29
N THR A 89 43.60 6.14 -14.60
CA THR A 89 42.99 4.96 -15.22
C THR A 89 44.08 3.99 -15.71
N PRO A 90 43.93 2.67 -15.52
CA PRO A 90 44.87 1.70 -16.07
C PRO A 90 44.63 1.49 -17.57
N THR A 91 45.72 1.49 -18.33
CA THR A 91 45.79 1.12 -19.75
C THR A 91 46.19 -0.33 -19.90
N ASN A 92 45.50 -1.10 -20.75
CA ASN A 92 46.17 -2.09 -21.60
C ASN A 92 45.41 -2.33 -22.93
N GLN A 93 46.23 -2.58 -23.96
CA GLN A 93 46.00 -2.84 -25.40
C GLN A 93 45.01 -4.01 -25.68
N ASP A 94 44.34 -4.21 -26.82
CA ASP A 94 44.66 -3.99 -28.24
C ASP A 94 43.40 -4.05 -29.16
N GLN A 95 43.48 -3.35 -30.29
CA GLN A 95 42.86 -3.53 -31.64
C GLN A 95 41.33 -3.80 -31.83
N TYR A 96 40.66 -2.88 -32.54
CA TYR A 96 39.80 -3.18 -33.71
C TYR A 96 39.70 -1.97 -34.67
N GLN A 97 39.84 -2.24 -35.96
CA GLN A 97 39.93 -1.29 -37.08
C GLN A 97 38.60 -0.56 -37.39
N ILE A 98 38.67 0.74 -37.66
CA ILE A 98 37.54 1.55 -38.17
C ILE A 98 37.75 1.81 -39.66
N GLN A 99 36.82 1.32 -40.49
CA GLN A 99 36.74 1.65 -41.92
C GLN A 99 36.04 3.00 -42.13
N THR A 100 36.73 3.91 -42.81
CA THR A 100 36.23 5.23 -43.21
C THR A 100 35.63 5.16 -44.61
N ILE A 101 34.31 5.33 -44.76
CA ILE A 101 33.66 5.51 -46.07
C ILE A 101 33.58 7.01 -46.39
N ARG A 102 34.20 7.39 -47.51
CA ARG A 102 34.24 8.75 -48.09
C ARG A 102 33.03 8.95 -49.00
N GLY A 103 32.06 9.77 -48.58
CA GLY A 103 30.93 10.22 -49.42
C GLY A 103 31.19 11.60 -50.01
N ARG A 104 31.16 11.70 -51.34
CA ARG A 104 31.48 12.89 -52.16
C ARG A 104 30.26 13.82 -52.25
N GLY A 105 30.44 15.09 -51.90
CA GLY A 105 29.41 16.13 -52.02
C GLY A 105 29.28 16.70 -53.44
N GLY A 106 28.04 17.01 -53.84
CA GLY A 106 27.69 17.81 -55.01
C GLY A 106 26.46 18.66 -54.70
N LYS A 107 26.55 19.97 -54.94
CA LYS A 107 25.54 21.00 -54.64
C LYS A 107 24.69 21.37 -55.88
N MET A 108 23.39 21.55 -55.62
CA MET A 108 22.41 22.52 -56.17
C MET A 108 22.13 22.62 -57.67
N THR A 109 20.84 22.66 -58.04
CA THR A 109 20.15 23.91 -58.48
C THR A 109 18.61 23.77 -58.56
N LEU A 110 17.97 24.93 -58.40
CA LEU A 110 16.54 25.24 -58.35
C LEU A 110 15.96 25.42 -59.76
N GLY A 111 14.70 25.05 -60.01
CA GLY A 111 14.00 25.34 -61.26
C GLY A 111 12.48 25.33 -61.12
N SER A 112 11.90 26.53 -61.04
CA SER A 112 10.46 26.83 -61.07
C SER A 112 9.93 26.85 -62.50
N ARG A 113 8.73 26.32 -62.75
CA ARG A 113 7.69 26.97 -63.60
C ARG A 113 6.37 26.18 -63.68
N GLN A 114 5.33 26.83 -63.15
CA GLN A 114 3.96 26.99 -63.67
C GLN A 114 3.51 26.13 -64.88
N VAL A 115 2.42 25.37 -64.71
CA VAL A 115 1.27 25.37 -65.64
C VAL A 115 -0.01 25.32 -64.79
N VAL A 116 -0.92 26.23 -65.12
CA VAL A 116 -2.11 26.61 -64.37
C VAL A 116 -3.33 26.41 -65.30
N LEU A 117 -4.42 25.89 -64.70
CA LEU A 117 -5.84 26.07 -65.07
C LEU A 117 -6.51 25.22 -66.19
N ARG A 118 -7.78 24.87 -65.87
CA ARG A 118 -8.93 24.39 -66.67
C ARG A 118 -9.12 22.86 -66.67
N ALA A 119 -10.21 22.26 -66.22
CA ALA A 119 -11.60 22.71 -66.23
C ALA A 119 -12.44 22.17 -65.06
N THR A 120 -13.23 23.06 -64.46
CA THR A 120 -14.39 22.81 -63.60
C THR A 120 -15.59 22.36 -64.46
N GLY A 121 -16.34 21.37 -64.00
CA GLY A 121 -17.75 21.20 -64.41
C GLY A 121 -18.27 19.77 -64.54
N MET A 122 -18.56 19.09 -63.42
CA MET A 122 -19.77 18.26 -63.26
C MET A 122 -19.91 17.72 -61.82
N ILE A 123 -20.39 18.58 -60.92
CA ILE A 123 -21.07 18.15 -59.68
C ILE A 123 -22.56 18.34 -59.98
N CYS A 124 -23.37 17.27 -59.90
CA CYS A 124 -24.74 17.33 -59.33
C CYS A 124 -25.66 16.10 -59.53
N VAL A 125 -25.26 14.96 -60.08
CA VAL A 125 -26.17 13.79 -60.10
C VAL A 125 -25.38 12.49 -59.95
N CYS A 126 -25.45 11.90 -58.75
CA CYS A 126 -25.39 10.46 -58.45
C CYS A 126 -25.26 10.24 -56.92
N LEU A 127 -26.12 10.89 -56.15
CA LEU A 127 -26.56 10.37 -54.85
C LEU A 127 -27.70 9.40 -55.15
N LEU A 128 -27.47 8.10 -54.97
CA LEU A 128 -28.42 7.10 -54.47
C LEU A 128 -27.84 5.68 -54.66
N GLY A 129 -27.62 4.97 -53.55
CA GLY A 129 -27.68 3.50 -53.55
C GLY A 129 -26.43 2.69 -53.18
N VAL A 130 -25.78 2.96 -52.04
CA VAL A 130 -25.04 1.89 -51.32
C VAL A 130 -25.27 2.04 -49.82
N VAL A 131 -26.30 1.35 -49.31
CA VAL A 131 -26.51 1.17 -47.86
C VAL A 131 -25.57 0.06 -47.39
N PHE A 132 -24.44 0.44 -46.81
CA PHE A 132 -23.66 -0.48 -45.99
C PHE A 132 -24.35 -0.65 -44.64
N ALA A 133 -24.86 -1.86 -44.37
CA ALA A 133 -25.28 -2.29 -43.05
C ALA A 133 -24.05 -2.36 -42.13
N LYS A 134 -23.78 -1.28 -41.39
CA LYS A 134 -22.94 -1.35 -40.18
C LYS A 134 -23.81 -1.83 -39.04
N GLY A 135 -23.63 -3.08 -38.64
CA GLY A 135 -24.13 -3.59 -37.37
C GLY A 135 -23.60 -2.71 -36.24
N GLN A 136 -24.48 -1.94 -35.62
CA GLN A 136 -24.19 -1.22 -34.40
C GLN A 136 -24.18 -2.22 -33.25
N SER A 137 -22.99 -2.67 -32.86
CA SER A 137 -22.79 -3.13 -31.49
C SER A 137 -23.10 -1.95 -30.56
N PRO A 138 -23.95 -2.09 -29.54
CA PRO A 138 -24.15 -1.03 -28.57
C PRO A 138 -22.84 -0.87 -27.78
N ALA A 139 -22.09 0.18 -28.11
CA ALA A 139 -21.09 0.72 -27.21
C ALA A 139 -21.86 1.22 -25.98
N GLN A 140 -21.80 0.45 -24.89
CA GLN A 140 -22.14 0.92 -23.56
C GLN A 140 -21.10 1.97 -23.16
N GLY A 141 -21.25 3.19 -23.68
CA GLY A 141 -20.61 4.37 -23.17
C GLY A 141 -21.30 4.77 -21.87
N GLY A 142 -20.97 4.11 -20.77
CA GLY A 142 -21.28 4.64 -19.45
C GLY A 142 -20.54 5.97 -19.32
N ALA A 143 -21.27 7.08 -19.18
CA ALA A 143 -20.68 8.35 -18.82
C ALA A 143 -19.92 8.14 -17.50
N GLN A 144 -18.60 8.23 -17.56
CA GLN A 144 -17.75 8.11 -16.38
C GLN A 144 -18.15 9.25 -15.43
N GLN A 145 -18.86 8.91 -14.37
CA GLN A 145 -19.31 9.88 -13.38
C GLN A 145 -18.06 10.50 -12.77
N LYS A 146 -17.96 11.83 -12.74
CA LYS A 146 -16.81 12.48 -12.11
C LYS A 146 -16.78 12.06 -10.64
N PRO A 147 -15.64 11.58 -10.10
CA PRO A 147 -15.56 11.17 -8.71
C PRO A 147 -16.01 12.27 -7.75
N LEU A 148 -16.72 11.89 -6.70
CA LEU A 148 -17.06 12.80 -5.61
C LEU A 148 -15.77 13.22 -4.90
N LEU A 149 -15.57 14.53 -4.74
CA LEU A 149 -14.35 15.07 -4.13
C LEU A 149 -14.52 15.29 -2.63
N ALA A 150 -13.42 15.23 -1.89
CA ALA A 150 -13.38 15.34 -0.44
C ALA A 150 -14.06 16.61 0.09
N GLU A 151 -13.82 17.78 -0.50
CA GLU A 151 -14.43 19.05 -0.08
C GLU A 151 -15.94 19.16 -0.39
N GLN A 152 -16.45 18.28 -1.24
CA GLN A 152 -17.87 18.19 -1.56
C GLN A 152 -18.59 17.27 -0.56
N ALA A 153 -17.91 16.24 -0.08
CA ALA A 153 -18.44 15.26 0.87
C ALA A 153 -18.25 15.66 2.34
N PHE A 154 -17.11 16.28 2.67
CA PHE A 154 -16.68 16.53 4.05
C PHE A 154 -16.53 18.02 4.35
N LYS A 155 -16.83 18.39 5.60
CA LYS A 155 -16.68 19.75 6.08
C LYS A 155 -15.25 20.02 6.55
N ASN A 156 -14.82 21.28 6.42
CA ASN A 156 -13.52 21.76 6.90
C ASN A 156 -12.29 21.04 6.27
N VAL A 157 -12.40 20.67 5.00
CA VAL A 157 -11.28 20.22 4.17
C VAL A 157 -10.50 21.45 3.69
N GLN A 158 -9.21 21.53 4.04
CA GLN A 158 -8.36 22.70 3.75
C GLN A 158 -7.22 22.37 2.78
N LEU A 159 -6.28 21.50 3.18
CA LEU A 159 -5.09 21.14 2.40
C LEU A 159 -5.29 19.94 1.47
N LEU A 160 -6.32 19.13 1.71
CA LEU A 160 -6.59 17.88 0.97
C LEU A 160 -7.81 18.05 0.06
N LYS A 161 -7.90 19.18 -0.66
CA LYS A 161 -8.98 19.45 -1.63
C LYS A 161 -8.65 18.85 -2.98
N GLY A 162 -9.67 18.59 -3.79
CA GLY A 162 -9.52 18.10 -5.16
C GLY A 162 -9.20 16.61 -5.27
N VAL A 163 -9.23 15.87 -4.15
CA VAL A 163 -9.02 14.42 -4.12
C VAL A 163 -10.32 13.67 -4.00
N PRO A 164 -10.43 12.49 -4.64
CA PRO A 164 -11.55 11.57 -4.44
C PRO A 164 -11.75 11.19 -2.97
N VAL A 165 -12.98 10.84 -2.60
CA VAL A 165 -13.33 10.54 -1.21
C VAL A 165 -12.60 9.30 -0.67
N ASP A 166 -12.48 8.23 -1.44
CA ASP A 166 -11.69 7.05 -1.09
C ASP A 166 -10.22 7.42 -0.81
N GLU A 167 -9.56 8.16 -1.71
CA GLU A 167 -8.18 8.62 -1.51
C GLU A 167 -8.03 9.51 -0.26
N PHE A 168 -9.04 10.34 0.05
CA PHE A 168 -9.08 11.12 1.28
C PHE A 168 -9.11 10.24 2.52
N LEU A 169 -9.92 9.17 2.51
CA LEU A 169 -10.00 8.21 3.62
C LEU A 169 -8.70 7.41 3.76
N GLU A 170 -8.09 6.99 2.65
CA GLU A 170 -6.77 6.36 2.63
C GLU A 170 -5.69 7.27 3.22
N THR A 171 -5.76 8.57 2.96
CA THR A 171 -4.86 9.57 3.57
C THR A 171 -4.99 9.55 5.11
N MET A 172 -6.21 9.39 5.65
CA MET A 172 -6.41 9.27 7.11
C MET A 172 -5.79 7.99 7.66
N GLY A 173 -5.97 6.86 6.95
CA GLY A 173 -5.30 5.59 7.29
C GLY A 173 -3.78 5.72 7.30
N PHE A 174 -3.19 6.44 6.34
CA PHE A 174 -1.74 6.70 6.32
C PHE A 174 -1.26 7.53 7.52
N PHE A 175 -2.04 8.53 7.96
CA PHE A 175 -1.72 9.28 9.17
C PHE A 175 -1.79 8.41 10.42
N ALA A 176 -2.83 7.57 10.54
CA ALA A 176 -2.99 6.64 11.65
C ALA A 176 -1.80 5.67 11.71
N ALA A 177 -1.49 5.01 10.59
CA ALA A 177 -0.35 4.11 10.48
C ALA A 177 0.97 4.82 10.79
N SER A 178 1.18 6.03 10.26
CA SER A 178 2.41 6.79 10.51
C SER A 178 2.58 7.16 11.97
N THR A 179 1.53 7.64 12.62
CA THR A 179 1.63 8.23 13.97
C THR A 179 1.30 7.26 15.10
N GLY A 180 0.75 6.08 14.79
CA GLY A 180 0.26 5.11 15.77
C GLY A 180 -0.98 5.59 16.54
N MET A 181 -1.65 6.65 16.08
CA MET A 181 -2.88 7.17 16.69
C MET A 181 -4.11 6.60 16.00
N ASN A 182 -5.21 6.49 16.76
CA ASN A 182 -6.52 6.15 16.19
C ASN A 182 -7.32 7.39 15.74
N CYS A 183 -8.46 7.17 15.08
CA CYS A 183 -9.29 8.24 14.53
C CYS A 183 -9.77 9.23 15.59
N THR A 184 -10.27 8.73 16.73
CA THR A 184 -10.84 9.55 17.81
C THR A 184 -9.79 10.32 18.60
N GLU A 185 -8.57 9.78 18.72
CA GLU A 185 -7.43 10.50 19.30
C GLU A 185 -7.06 11.73 18.48
N CYS A 186 -7.22 11.67 17.14
CA CYS A 186 -6.87 12.78 16.26
C CYS A 186 -8.03 13.79 16.08
N HIS A 187 -9.27 13.31 15.96
CA HIS A 187 -10.44 14.14 15.61
C HIS A 187 -11.34 14.56 16.79
N SER A 188 -11.41 13.76 17.87
CA SER A 188 -12.15 13.92 19.14
C SER A 188 -12.86 12.61 19.50
N GLU A 189 -13.10 12.37 20.79
CA GLU A 189 -13.87 11.21 21.26
C GLU A 189 -15.31 11.22 20.74
N GLU A 190 -15.94 12.40 20.68
CA GLU A 190 -17.30 12.59 20.14
C GLU A 190 -17.43 12.24 18.66
N SER A 191 -16.31 12.12 17.94
CA SER A 191 -16.29 11.64 16.55
C SER A 191 -16.63 10.16 16.44
N GLY A 192 -16.43 9.38 17.51
CA GLY A 192 -16.82 7.97 17.56
C GLY A 192 -18.34 7.81 17.51
N GLY A 193 -18.86 7.57 16.30
CA GLY A 193 -20.31 7.46 16.04
C GLY A 193 -20.98 8.76 15.58
N ASN A 194 -20.23 9.84 15.36
CA ASN A 194 -20.75 11.07 14.76
C ASN A 194 -19.78 11.65 13.72
N TRP A 195 -20.01 11.29 12.45
CA TRP A 195 -19.18 11.75 11.33
C TRP A 195 -19.06 13.27 11.20
N ALA A 196 -20.06 14.03 11.68
CA ALA A 196 -20.00 15.49 11.61
C ALA A 196 -18.89 16.08 12.51
N LYS A 197 -18.55 15.40 13.62
CA LYS A 197 -17.53 15.84 14.58
C LYS A 197 -16.10 15.70 14.06
N TYR A 198 -15.86 14.89 13.02
CA TYR A 198 -14.57 14.85 12.34
C TYR A 198 -14.17 16.21 11.69
N ALA A 199 -15.15 17.07 11.43
CA ALA A 199 -14.95 18.41 10.90
C ALA A 199 -14.34 19.37 11.93
N ASP A 200 -14.52 19.11 13.22
CA ASP A 200 -14.04 19.98 14.29
C ASP A 200 -12.51 20.16 14.21
N ASP A 201 -12.04 21.34 14.58
CA ASP A 201 -10.62 21.62 14.63
C ASP A 201 -10.06 21.24 16.00
N THR A 202 -9.06 20.36 15.98
CA THR A 202 -8.29 19.98 17.17
C THR A 202 -6.85 20.51 17.06
N PRO A 203 -6.14 20.68 18.18
CA PRO A 203 -4.70 21.02 18.14
C PRO A 203 -3.88 20.01 17.31
N LEU A 204 -4.27 18.73 17.32
CA LEU A 204 -3.62 17.69 16.53
C LEU A 204 -3.91 17.83 15.04
N LYS A 205 -5.15 18.11 14.65
CA LYS A 205 -5.52 18.39 13.26
C LYS A 205 -4.81 19.61 12.69
N GLN A 206 -4.70 20.69 13.47
CA GLN A 206 -3.90 21.86 13.07
C GLN A 206 -2.42 21.53 12.89
N LYS A 207 -1.85 20.75 13.82
CA LYS A 207 -0.46 20.28 13.70
C LYS A 207 -0.27 19.40 12.46
N ALA A 208 -1.19 18.49 12.18
CA ALA A 208 -1.15 17.65 10.98
C ALA A 208 -1.13 18.50 9.70
N ARG A 209 -1.94 19.58 9.64
CA ARG A 209 -1.89 20.53 8.52
C ARG A 209 -0.51 21.16 8.36
N MET A 210 0.13 21.58 9.45
CA MET A 210 1.50 22.11 9.41
C MET A 210 2.51 21.06 8.92
N MET A 211 2.35 19.79 9.32
CA MET A 211 3.22 18.70 8.88
C MET A 211 3.06 18.40 7.39
N ILE A 212 1.83 18.47 6.84
CA ILE A 212 1.60 18.33 5.40
C ILE A 212 2.38 19.41 4.63
N VAL A 213 2.28 20.67 5.05
CA VAL A 213 3.02 21.78 4.45
C VAL A 213 4.54 21.54 4.53
N MET A 214 5.04 21.14 5.69
CA MET A 214 6.46 20.88 5.91
C MET A 214 6.99 19.76 4.98
N VAL A 215 6.33 18.60 4.95
CA VAL A 215 6.75 17.45 4.13
C VAL A 215 6.67 17.79 2.64
N THR A 216 5.64 18.53 2.22
CA THR A 216 5.49 18.99 0.84
C THR A 216 6.64 19.91 0.45
N ALA A 217 6.98 20.88 1.31
CA ALA A 217 8.09 21.80 1.09
C ALA A 217 9.45 21.08 1.05
N LEU A 218 9.67 20.08 1.91
CA LEU A 218 10.90 19.26 1.89
C LEU A 218 11.06 18.50 0.59
N ASN A 219 10.00 17.81 0.13
CA ASN A 219 10.04 17.08 -1.14
C ASN A 219 10.27 18.00 -2.33
N GLN A 220 9.62 19.17 -2.36
CA GLN A 220 9.85 20.16 -3.41
C GLN A 220 11.27 20.73 -3.39
N GLY A 221 11.73 21.19 -2.24
CA GLY A 221 13.01 21.90 -2.10
C GLY A 221 14.24 21.01 -2.17
N SER A 222 14.17 19.75 -1.72
CA SER A 222 15.33 18.88 -1.59
C SER A 222 15.33 17.67 -2.51
N PHE A 223 14.18 17.28 -3.06
CA PHE A 223 14.04 16.07 -3.86
C PHE A 223 13.44 16.32 -5.24
N GLY A 224 13.44 17.58 -5.71
CA GLY A 224 12.94 17.95 -7.04
C GLY A 224 11.46 17.61 -7.23
N GLY A 225 10.67 17.71 -6.15
CA GLY A 225 9.26 17.36 -6.14
C GLY A 225 8.97 15.86 -6.00
N LYS A 226 9.99 15.00 -6.00
CA LYS A 226 9.81 13.57 -5.75
C LYS A 226 9.47 13.33 -4.28
N ARG A 227 8.50 12.45 -4.02
CA ARG A 227 8.07 12.11 -2.66
C ARG A 227 9.04 11.11 -2.02
N MET A 228 10.12 11.63 -1.45
CA MET A 228 11.13 10.85 -0.71
C MET A 228 10.92 10.90 0.80
N VAL A 229 10.33 11.99 1.30
CA VAL A 229 9.98 12.17 2.70
C VAL A 229 8.46 12.03 2.85
N THR A 230 8.02 11.20 3.78
CA THR A 230 6.61 11.05 4.15
C THR A 230 6.47 11.13 5.67
N CYS A 231 5.23 11.13 6.17
CA CYS A 231 4.99 11.02 7.61
C CYS A 231 5.62 9.74 8.19
N TRP A 232 5.60 8.63 7.45
CA TRP A 232 6.21 7.35 7.85
C TRP A 232 7.73 7.46 8.02
N THR A 233 8.41 8.20 7.14
CA THR A 233 9.88 8.41 7.20
C THR A 233 10.33 8.91 8.58
N CYS A 234 9.54 9.80 9.20
CA CYS A 234 9.88 10.39 10.50
C CYS A 234 9.21 9.67 11.67
N HIS A 235 7.91 9.37 11.56
CA HIS A 235 7.14 8.88 12.71
C HIS A 235 7.29 7.38 12.96
N ARG A 236 7.38 6.55 11.91
CA ARG A 236 7.56 5.08 11.99
C ARG A 236 6.63 4.38 13.01
N GLY A 237 5.35 4.72 13.00
CA GLY A 237 4.34 4.16 13.90
C GLY A 237 4.31 4.78 15.30
N THR A 238 5.00 5.91 15.52
CA THR A 238 5.05 6.58 16.82
C THR A 238 4.51 8.01 16.75
N ARG A 239 3.85 8.44 17.81
CA ARG A 239 3.16 9.75 17.84
C ARG A 239 4.10 10.92 17.59
N ASN A 240 5.32 10.84 18.12
CA ASN A 240 6.36 11.84 17.93
C ASN A 240 7.59 11.16 17.33
N PRO A 241 8.19 11.72 16.25
CA PRO A 241 9.42 11.19 15.69
C PRO A 241 10.52 11.05 16.76
N ARG A 242 11.15 9.88 16.83
CA ARG A 242 12.30 9.67 17.71
C ARG A 242 13.55 10.25 17.06
N VAL A 243 14.28 11.08 17.81
CA VAL A 243 15.52 11.74 17.35
C VAL A 243 16.78 11.15 17.99
N ILE A 244 16.61 10.18 18.89
CA ILE A 244 17.70 9.45 19.54
C ILE A 244 17.68 8.01 18.98
N PRO A 245 18.81 7.48 18.47
CA PRO A 245 18.89 6.09 18.00
C PRO A 245 18.48 5.09 19.08
N ASP A 246 17.80 4.03 18.66
CA ASP A 246 17.43 2.91 19.54
C ASP A 246 18.45 1.78 19.40
N LEU A 247 19.21 1.53 20.47
CA LEU A 247 20.24 0.49 20.47
C LEU A 247 19.65 -0.92 20.30
N SER A 248 18.38 -1.15 20.66
CA SER A 248 17.76 -2.45 20.41
C SER A 248 17.49 -2.70 18.93
N ILE A 249 17.24 -1.63 18.15
CA ILE A 249 17.12 -1.72 16.68
C ILE A 249 18.52 -1.83 16.06
N GLN A 250 19.52 -1.13 16.62
CA GLN A 250 20.88 -1.14 16.09
C GLN A 250 21.57 -2.51 16.23
N TYR A 251 21.29 -3.24 17.31
CA TYR A 251 21.88 -4.55 17.58
C TYR A 251 20.90 -5.71 17.47
N SER A 252 19.67 -5.48 16.99
CA SER A 252 18.81 -6.59 16.57
C SER A 252 19.41 -7.25 15.33
N ASP A 253 19.19 -8.56 15.18
CA ASP A 253 19.29 -9.19 13.86
C ASP A 253 18.41 -8.36 12.93
N MET A 254 19.04 -7.63 12.01
CA MET A 254 18.30 -6.86 11.03
C MET A 254 17.48 -7.87 10.25
N LEU A 255 16.19 -7.98 10.58
CA LEU A 255 15.21 -8.45 9.61
C LEU A 255 15.41 -7.50 8.44
N GLU A 256 16.05 -7.98 7.38
CA GLU A 256 16.20 -7.20 6.16
C GLU A 256 14.78 -6.81 5.75
N ALA A 257 14.47 -5.52 5.95
CA ALA A 257 13.14 -5.04 5.65
C ALA A 257 12.96 -5.19 4.15
N GLU A 258 11.93 -5.92 3.73
CA GLU A 258 11.62 -6.08 2.32
C GLU A 258 11.60 -4.70 1.66
N PRO A 259 12.28 -4.53 0.52
CA PRO A 259 12.35 -3.23 -0.13
C PRO A 259 10.94 -2.79 -0.57
N ASP A 260 10.60 -1.52 -0.42
CA ASP A 260 9.30 -0.98 -0.88
C ASP A 260 9.02 -1.34 -2.34
N GLU A 261 10.06 -1.34 -3.18
CA GLU A 261 10.03 -1.80 -4.57
C GLU A 261 11.27 -2.63 -4.93
N ILE A 262 11.08 -3.72 -5.67
CA ILE A 262 12.15 -4.46 -6.34
C ILE A 262 12.59 -3.68 -7.58
N LEU A 263 13.76 -3.04 -7.51
CA LEU A 263 14.30 -2.21 -8.59
C LEU A 263 15.22 -2.98 -9.55
N ALA A 264 15.91 -4.01 -9.06
CA ALA A 264 16.81 -4.86 -9.83
C ALA A 264 16.39 -6.32 -9.69
N GLN A 265 16.45 -7.06 -10.80
CA GLN A 265 16.16 -8.49 -10.81
C GLN A 265 17.32 -9.26 -10.18
N THR A 266 16.99 -10.24 -9.34
CA THR A 266 18.00 -11.13 -8.74
C THR A 266 18.63 -12.05 -9.80
N SER A 267 19.96 -12.21 -9.74
CA SER A 267 20.71 -13.11 -10.63
C SER A 267 20.76 -14.51 -10.05
N GLY A 268 20.60 -15.54 -10.90
CA GLY A 268 20.74 -16.95 -10.50
C GLY A 268 19.54 -17.59 -9.80
N GLY A 269 18.39 -16.90 -9.69
CA GLY A 269 17.13 -17.44 -9.19
C GLY A 269 16.21 -18.03 -10.27
N SER A 270 15.05 -18.56 -9.86
CA SER A 270 14.02 -19.02 -10.81
C SER A 270 13.52 -17.87 -11.68
N SER A 271 13.28 -18.13 -12.96
CA SER A 271 12.70 -17.13 -13.87
C SER A 271 11.23 -16.88 -13.53
N VAL A 272 10.71 -15.72 -13.96
CA VAL A 272 9.28 -15.37 -13.85
C VAL A 272 8.40 -16.50 -14.42
N ASP A 273 8.76 -17.01 -15.59
CA ASP A 273 8.01 -18.09 -16.24
C ASP A 273 8.05 -19.39 -15.44
N GLN A 274 9.19 -19.74 -14.83
CA GLN A 274 9.28 -20.94 -13.99
C GLN A 274 8.36 -20.84 -12.77
N ILE A 275 8.37 -19.70 -12.08
CA ILE A 275 7.54 -19.47 -10.89
C ILE A 275 6.05 -19.50 -11.27
N LEU A 276 5.66 -18.74 -12.30
CA LEU A 276 4.25 -18.67 -12.73
C LEU A 276 3.75 -20.00 -13.33
N ASN A 277 4.58 -20.72 -14.09
CA ASN A 277 4.20 -22.05 -14.59
C ASN A 277 4.03 -23.05 -13.45
N LYS A 278 4.92 -23.03 -12.45
CA LYS A 278 4.79 -23.86 -11.25
C LYS A 278 3.48 -23.55 -10.53
N TYR A 279 3.16 -22.28 -10.33
CA TYR A 279 1.90 -21.85 -9.72
C TYR A 279 0.68 -22.39 -10.48
N ILE A 280 0.61 -22.17 -11.80
CA ILE A 280 -0.49 -22.68 -12.63
C ILE A 280 -0.60 -24.21 -12.55
N GLN A 281 0.53 -24.91 -12.52
CA GLN A 281 0.55 -26.37 -12.37
C GLN A 281 0.01 -26.80 -11.01
N SER A 282 0.44 -26.16 -9.93
CA SER A 282 0.02 -26.45 -8.55
C SER A 282 -1.46 -26.15 -8.31
N LEU A 283 -2.03 -25.20 -9.07
CA LEU A 283 -3.47 -24.95 -9.06
C LEU A 283 -4.30 -26.04 -9.74
N GLY A 284 -3.70 -26.96 -10.50
CA GLY A 284 -4.42 -27.99 -11.25
C GLY A 284 -4.12 -28.01 -12.76
N GLY A 285 -3.21 -27.16 -13.24
CA GLY A 285 -2.77 -27.10 -14.63
C GLY A 285 -3.55 -26.10 -15.49
N ALA A 286 -2.91 -25.64 -16.58
CA ALA A 286 -3.39 -24.53 -17.41
C ALA A 286 -4.82 -24.74 -17.96
N GLN A 287 -5.14 -25.97 -18.38
CA GLN A 287 -6.46 -26.29 -18.93
C GLN A 287 -7.56 -26.15 -17.87
N ARG A 288 -7.37 -26.70 -16.66
CA ARG A 288 -8.38 -26.64 -15.60
C ARG A 288 -8.57 -25.22 -15.09
N VAL A 289 -7.47 -24.51 -14.85
CA VAL A 289 -7.51 -23.11 -14.41
C VAL A 289 -8.20 -22.23 -15.45
N SER A 290 -7.97 -22.46 -16.75
CA SER A 290 -8.66 -21.70 -17.81
C SER A 290 -10.16 -22.03 -17.94
N ASN A 291 -10.59 -23.20 -17.47
CA ASN A 291 -11.99 -23.60 -17.45
C ASN A 291 -12.76 -23.05 -16.24
N LEU A 292 -12.09 -22.38 -15.29
CA LEU A 292 -12.75 -21.66 -14.20
C LEU A 292 -13.24 -20.31 -14.72
N THR A 293 -14.55 -20.19 -14.89
CA THR A 293 -15.21 -19.01 -15.48
C THR A 293 -16.02 -18.21 -14.47
N SER A 294 -16.37 -18.83 -13.34
CA SER A 294 -17.01 -18.19 -12.21
C SER A 294 -16.83 -19.03 -10.95
N PHE A 295 -17.05 -18.42 -9.79
CA PHE A 295 -17.36 -19.17 -8.58
C PHE A 295 -18.27 -18.35 -7.66
N ALA A 296 -19.10 -19.07 -6.90
CA ALA A 296 -19.83 -18.52 -5.77
C ALA A 296 -19.38 -19.24 -4.50
N ALA A 297 -19.04 -18.49 -3.48
CA ALA A 297 -18.55 -19.00 -2.21
C ALA A 297 -19.33 -18.42 -1.04
N LYS A 298 -19.49 -19.24 0.01
CA LYS A 298 -20.07 -18.86 1.29
C LYS A 298 -19.11 -19.15 2.41
N GLY A 299 -19.12 -18.32 3.45
CA GLY A 299 -18.24 -18.50 4.58
C GLY A 299 -18.57 -17.59 5.76
N THR A 300 -17.53 -17.30 6.53
CA THR A 300 -17.57 -16.31 7.60
C THR A 300 -16.57 -15.19 7.36
N TYR A 301 -16.98 -13.97 7.69
CA TYR A 301 -16.16 -12.78 7.78
C TYR A 301 -15.98 -12.37 9.24
N ALA A 302 -14.80 -11.94 9.63
CA ALA A 302 -14.52 -11.34 10.94
C ALA A 302 -13.52 -10.19 10.79
N GLY A 303 -13.88 -8.99 11.24
CA GLY A 303 -13.08 -7.78 11.11
C GLY A 303 -13.32 -6.81 12.27
N TYR A 304 -12.71 -5.63 12.21
CA TYR A 304 -12.88 -4.60 13.24
C TYR A 304 -14.34 -4.16 13.39
N GLU A 305 -15.05 -4.01 12.27
CA GLU A 305 -16.47 -3.61 12.21
C GLU A 305 -17.43 -4.66 12.79
N THR A 306 -16.99 -5.93 12.91
CA THR A 306 -17.74 -6.98 13.60
C THR A 306 -17.25 -7.23 15.02
N ALA A 307 -16.33 -6.39 15.54
CA ALA A 307 -15.58 -6.67 16.76
C ALA A 307 -14.95 -8.07 16.76
N PHE A 308 -14.47 -8.51 15.59
CA PHE A 308 -13.91 -9.83 15.31
C PHE A 308 -14.89 -11.00 15.49
N GLN A 309 -16.19 -10.75 15.65
CA GLN A 309 -17.19 -11.80 15.59
C GLN A 309 -17.37 -12.29 14.16
N LYS A 310 -17.61 -13.59 14.02
CA LYS A 310 -17.87 -14.22 12.72
C LYS A 310 -19.30 -13.92 12.29
N VAL A 311 -19.44 -13.32 11.11
CA VAL A 311 -20.72 -13.08 10.43
C VAL A 311 -20.71 -13.79 9.07
N PRO A 312 -21.87 -14.14 8.49
CA PRO A 312 -21.92 -14.75 7.17
C PRO A 312 -21.31 -13.85 6.08
N VAL A 313 -20.65 -14.44 5.09
CA VAL A 313 -20.16 -13.73 3.91
C VAL A 313 -20.43 -14.52 2.64
N ASP A 314 -20.87 -13.82 1.59
CA ASP A 314 -20.92 -14.32 0.23
C ASP A 314 -19.79 -13.69 -0.59
N VAL A 315 -19.06 -14.52 -1.35
CA VAL A 315 -18.06 -14.06 -2.33
C VAL A 315 -18.42 -14.60 -3.70
N LEU A 316 -18.56 -13.69 -4.67
CA LEU A 316 -18.91 -14.00 -6.04
C LEU A 316 -17.79 -13.52 -6.95
N ALA A 317 -17.43 -14.32 -7.95
CA ALA A 317 -16.50 -13.90 -8.98
C ALA A 317 -16.94 -14.43 -10.34
N ARG A 318 -16.74 -13.62 -11.39
CA ARG A 318 -16.98 -14.01 -12.78
C ARG A 318 -15.86 -13.51 -13.67
N ALA A 319 -15.33 -14.39 -14.50
CA ALA A 319 -14.26 -14.08 -15.43
C ALA A 319 -14.72 -13.06 -16.49
N PRO A 320 -13.82 -12.18 -16.96
CA PRO A 320 -12.40 -12.15 -16.63
C PRO A 320 -12.04 -11.38 -15.35
N ASP A 321 -12.90 -10.51 -14.84
CA ASP A 321 -12.52 -9.54 -13.81
C ASP A 321 -13.70 -8.93 -13.05
N GLN A 322 -14.77 -9.69 -12.79
CA GLN A 322 -15.86 -9.23 -11.93
C GLN A 322 -15.78 -9.92 -10.56
N ARG A 323 -15.95 -9.15 -9.47
CA ARG A 323 -15.91 -9.69 -8.10
C ARG A 323 -16.84 -8.92 -7.18
N ALA A 324 -17.51 -9.64 -6.29
CA ALA A 324 -18.30 -9.07 -5.20
C ALA A 324 -18.01 -9.80 -3.89
N THR A 325 -17.92 -9.07 -2.79
CA THR A 325 -17.82 -9.61 -1.42
C THR A 325 -18.88 -8.92 -0.57
N ILE A 326 -19.75 -9.70 0.06
CA ILE A 326 -20.91 -9.21 0.81
C ILE A 326 -20.84 -9.83 2.21
N ALA A 327 -20.43 -9.04 3.20
CA ALA A 327 -20.44 -9.43 4.61
C ALA A 327 -21.78 -9.00 5.23
N HIS A 328 -22.51 -9.96 5.82
CA HIS A 328 -23.83 -9.74 6.38
C HIS A 328 -23.75 -9.32 7.85
N LEU A 329 -23.62 -8.02 8.11
CA LEU A 329 -23.49 -7.49 9.47
C LEU A 329 -24.87 -7.37 10.15
N LEU A 330 -24.86 -7.10 11.46
CA LEU A 330 -26.09 -6.95 12.25
C LEU A 330 -26.94 -5.76 11.80
N ASP A 331 -26.29 -4.68 11.41
CA ASP A 331 -26.83 -3.38 11.02
C ASP A 331 -26.95 -3.19 9.50
N GLY A 332 -26.56 -4.20 8.72
CA GLY A 332 -26.71 -4.25 7.27
C GLY A 332 -25.49 -4.88 6.57
N ASP A 333 -25.62 -5.16 5.29
CA ASP A 333 -24.50 -5.68 4.49
C ASP A 333 -23.39 -4.64 4.30
N SER A 334 -22.14 -5.08 4.46
CA SER A 334 -20.96 -4.40 3.91
C SER A 334 -20.58 -5.08 2.60
N THR A 335 -20.68 -4.34 1.51
CA THR A 335 -20.56 -4.85 0.14
C THR A 335 -19.45 -4.13 -0.61
N SER A 336 -18.48 -4.90 -1.11
CA SER A 336 -17.49 -4.45 -2.08
C SER A 336 -17.76 -5.11 -3.42
N THR A 337 -17.80 -4.33 -4.50
CA THR A 337 -18.06 -4.80 -5.87
C THR A 337 -17.08 -4.19 -6.85
N PHE A 338 -16.70 -4.96 -7.85
CA PHE A 338 -16.02 -4.50 -9.05
C PHE A 338 -16.65 -5.18 -10.26
N ASP A 339 -17.12 -4.38 -11.22
CA ASP A 339 -17.89 -4.85 -12.37
C ASP A 339 -17.04 -5.16 -13.62
N GLY A 340 -15.71 -5.07 -13.50
CA GLY A 340 -14.75 -5.16 -14.61
C GLY A 340 -14.25 -3.79 -15.07
N HIS A 341 -14.92 -2.71 -14.69
CA HIS A 341 -14.59 -1.33 -15.08
C HIS A 341 -14.55 -0.37 -13.90
N GLN A 342 -15.59 -0.37 -13.07
CA GLN A 342 -15.77 0.48 -11.91
C GLN A 342 -15.91 -0.39 -10.64
N GLY A 343 -15.57 0.20 -9.51
CA GLY A 343 -15.66 -0.45 -8.20
C GLY A 343 -16.36 0.42 -7.19
N TRP A 344 -17.00 -0.21 -6.20
CA TRP A 344 -17.71 0.48 -5.14
C TRP A 344 -17.59 -0.26 -3.82
N LEU A 345 -17.65 0.50 -2.73
CA LEU A 345 -17.83 0.03 -1.37
C LEU A 345 -19.13 0.63 -0.81
N ALA A 346 -20.07 -0.20 -0.40
CA ALA A 346 -21.24 0.21 0.36
C ALA A 346 -21.22 -0.42 1.74
N ALA A 347 -21.55 0.35 2.76
CA ALA A 347 -21.64 -0.12 4.14
C ALA A 347 -22.66 0.73 4.92
N PRO A 348 -23.16 0.24 6.06
CA PRO A 348 -23.99 1.04 6.96
C PRO A 348 -23.32 2.37 7.35
N GLU A 349 -24.12 3.43 7.51
CA GLU A 349 -23.65 4.76 7.94
C GLU A 349 -23.01 4.75 9.34
N THR A 350 -23.20 3.69 10.12
CA THR A 350 -22.52 3.47 11.41
C THR A 350 -21.03 3.16 11.25
N LEU A 351 -20.62 2.65 10.09
CA LEU A 351 -19.26 2.15 9.83
C LEU A 351 -18.46 3.03 8.88
N LYS A 352 -19.13 3.74 7.97
CA LYS A 352 -18.49 4.63 7.00
C LYS A 352 -19.19 5.98 6.96
N PRO A 353 -18.46 7.08 6.68
CA PRO A 353 -19.03 8.42 6.64
C PRO A 353 -19.96 8.65 5.45
N MET A 354 -19.92 7.76 4.45
CA MET A 354 -20.85 7.73 3.34
C MET A 354 -21.34 6.30 3.13
N PRO A 355 -22.62 6.09 2.82
CA PRO A 355 -23.19 4.76 2.64
C PRO A 355 -22.74 4.10 1.33
N LEU A 356 -22.13 4.87 0.42
CA LEU A 356 -21.57 4.39 -0.83
C LEU A 356 -20.35 5.23 -1.22
N ILE A 357 -19.25 4.56 -1.52
CA ILE A 357 -17.99 5.13 -1.97
C ILE A 357 -17.65 4.48 -3.31
N GLU A 358 -17.37 5.29 -4.32
CA GLU A 358 -16.80 4.81 -5.58
C GLU A 358 -15.29 4.64 -5.41
N LEU A 359 -14.75 3.53 -5.89
CA LEU A 359 -13.31 3.26 -5.87
C LEU A 359 -12.64 3.93 -7.06
N THR A 360 -11.53 4.61 -6.80
CA THR A 360 -10.74 5.35 -7.77
C THR A 360 -9.26 5.03 -7.60
N GLY A 361 -8.43 5.48 -8.54
CA GLY A 361 -6.97 5.38 -8.45
C GLY A 361 -6.48 3.99 -8.02
N GLY A 362 -5.66 3.96 -6.96
CA GLY A 362 -5.06 2.73 -6.45
C GLY A 362 -6.04 1.73 -5.85
N ASP A 363 -7.19 2.17 -5.32
CA ASP A 363 -8.20 1.26 -4.78
C ASP A 363 -8.98 0.57 -5.90
N LEU A 364 -9.27 1.30 -6.99
CA LEU A 364 -9.83 0.70 -8.20
C LEU A 364 -8.84 -0.29 -8.84
N ASP A 365 -7.56 0.09 -8.94
CA ASP A 365 -6.50 -0.79 -9.43
C ASP A 365 -6.39 -2.04 -8.55
N GLY A 366 -6.52 -1.88 -7.23
CA GLY A 366 -6.52 -2.99 -6.28
C GLY A 366 -7.68 -3.94 -6.45
N ALA A 367 -8.90 -3.42 -6.59
CA ALA A 367 -10.09 -4.21 -6.88
C ALA A 367 -9.93 -5.00 -8.20
N LYS A 368 -9.35 -4.35 -9.22
CA LYS A 368 -9.06 -4.98 -10.52
C LYS A 368 -8.01 -6.10 -10.41
N VAL A 369 -6.93 -5.89 -9.64
CA VAL A 369 -5.92 -6.94 -9.37
C VAL A 369 -6.56 -8.14 -8.69
N GLU A 370 -7.34 -7.93 -7.62
CA GLU A 370 -7.98 -9.02 -6.89
C GLU A 370 -9.02 -9.77 -7.74
N ALA A 371 -9.81 -9.06 -8.55
CA ALA A 371 -10.78 -9.67 -9.46
C ALA A 371 -10.10 -10.50 -10.56
N LYS A 372 -9.00 -10.00 -11.16
CA LYS A 372 -8.24 -10.77 -12.16
C LYS A 372 -7.52 -11.98 -11.56
N LEU A 373 -6.95 -11.83 -10.37
CA LEU A 373 -6.26 -12.94 -9.68
C LEU A 373 -7.22 -14.01 -9.13
N SER A 374 -8.52 -13.72 -9.06
CA SER A 374 -9.55 -14.74 -8.85
C SER A 374 -9.62 -15.75 -10.01
N PHE A 375 -9.07 -15.41 -11.19
CA PHE A 375 -8.96 -16.26 -12.37
C PHE A 375 -7.49 -16.33 -12.85
N PRO A 376 -6.64 -17.08 -12.13
CA PRO A 376 -5.18 -16.99 -12.26
C PRO A 376 -4.62 -17.48 -13.60
N GLY A 377 -5.44 -18.07 -14.48
CA GLY A 377 -5.01 -18.55 -15.80
C GLY A 377 -4.41 -17.45 -16.69
N GLN A 378 -4.79 -16.20 -16.46
CA GLN A 378 -4.27 -15.03 -17.18
C GLN A 378 -3.25 -14.21 -16.38
N ILE A 379 -2.65 -14.79 -15.33
CA ILE A 379 -1.75 -14.04 -14.43
C ILE A 379 -0.59 -13.39 -15.18
N LYS A 380 -0.03 -14.07 -16.19
CA LYS A 380 1.09 -13.57 -17.01
C LYS A 380 0.74 -12.30 -17.79
N GLN A 381 -0.52 -12.17 -18.20
CA GLN A 381 -1.04 -11.03 -18.95
C GLN A 381 -1.66 -9.96 -18.04
N THR A 382 -2.02 -10.34 -16.81
CA THR A 382 -2.66 -9.45 -15.84
C THR A 382 -1.69 -8.37 -15.35
N LEU A 383 -0.44 -8.74 -15.09
CA LEU A 383 0.61 -7.81 -14.69
C LEU A 383 1.72 -7.79 -15.75
N THR A 384 2.37 -6.64 -15.88
CA THR A 384 3.51 -6.38 -16.76
C THR A 384 4.75 -5.99 -15.94
N ASP A 385 5.88 -5.76 -16.61
CA ASP A 385 7.13 -5.29 -16.00
C ASP A 385 7.62 -6.17 -14.84
N TRP A 386 7.50 -7.49 -15.04
CA TRP A 386 7.84 -8.49 -14.04
C TRP A 386 9.31 -8.42 -13.60
N ARG A 387 9.52 -8.54 -12.30
CA ARG A 387 10.82 -8.64 -11.65
C ARG A 387 10.79 -9.74 -10.60
N VAL A 388 11.89 -10.47 -10.50
CA VAL A 388 12.10 -11.49 -9.47
C VAL A 388 12.87 -10.85 -8.31
N GLY A 389 12.33 -10.98 -7.11
CA GLY A 389 12.96 -10.55 -5.86
C GLY A 389 13.93 -11.59 -5.30
N PHE A 390 14.51 -11.28 -4.15
CA PHE A 390 15.18 -12.32 -3.36
C PHE A 390 14.11 -13.23 -2.74
N PRO A 391 14.39 -14.53 -2.55
CA PRO A 391 13.53 -15.38 -1.74
C PRO A 391 13.41 -14.81 -0.33
N GLU A 392 12.21 -14.88 0.23
CA GLU A 392 11.88 -14.37 1.57
C GLU A 392 11.43 -15.52 2.47
N MET A 393 11.34 -15.27 3.78
CA MET A 393 10.81 -16.21 4.75
C MET A 393 9.49 -15.70 5.33
N ILE A 394 8.40 -16.46 5.14
CA ILE A 394 7.09 -16.21 5.77
C ILE A 394 6.76 -17.41 6.64
N ASP A 395 6.58 -17.19 7.95
CA ASP A 395 6.26 -18.25 8.93
C ASP A 395 7.20 -19.47 8.82
N ASN A 396 8.50 -19.21 8.71
CA ASN A 396 9.57 -20.21 8.50
C ASN A 396 9.45 -21.03 7.20
N LYS A 397 8.70 -20.55 6.21
CA LYS A 397 8.66 -21.11 4.86
C LYS A 397 9.33 -20.17 3.87
N GLU A 398 10.19 -20.72 3.04
CA GLU A 398 10.79 -19.97 1.95
C GLU A 398 9.73 -19.68 0.88
N VAL A 399 9.68 -18.44 0.41
CA VAL A 399 8.79 -17.98 -0.65
C VAL A 399 9.57 -17.28 -1.76
N GLN A 400 9.16 -17.50 -3.01
CA GLN A 400 9.63 -16.77 -4.17
C GLN A 400 8.80 -15.50 -4.35
N VAL A 401 9.45 -14.35 -4.47
CA VAL A 401 8.78 -13.06 -4.64
C VAL A 401 8.82 -12.63 -6.10
N LEU A 402 7.64 -12.37 -6.68
CA LEU A 402 7.49 -11.69 -7.96
C LEU A 402 6.87 -10.32 -7.75
N GLN A 403 7.39 -9.32 -8.45
CA GLN A 403 6.78 -8.01 -8.55
C GLN A 403 6.39 -7.73 -9.99
N GLY A 404 5.13 -7.37 -10.22
CA GLY A 404 4.64 -6.87 -11.49
C GLY A 404 3.92 -5.53 -11.33
N ARG A 405 3.28 -5.05 -12.38
CA ARG A 405 2.46 -3.84 -12.40
C ARG A 405 1.19 -4.05 -13.19
N LEU A 406 0.09 -3.47 -12.74
CA LEU A 406 -1.18 -3.51 -13.49
C LEU A 406 -1.14 -2.60 -14.73
N THR A 407 -0.47 -1.46 -14.61
CA THR A 407 -0.31 -0.45 -15.67
C THR A 407 1.15 0.02 -15.69
N GLN A 408 1.66 0.36 -16.87
CA GLN A 408 3.03 0.86 -16.99
C GLN A 408 3.22 2.12 -16.15
N GLY A 409 4.27 2.14 -15.33
CA GLY A 409 4.54 3.24 -14.39
C GLY A 409 3.63 3.27 -13.15
N GLY A 410 2.68 2.34 -13.03
CA GLY A 410 1.83 2.19 -11.85
C GLY A 410 2.59 1.67 -10.63
N LEU A 411 1.89 1.60 -9.49
CA LEU A 411 2.42 1.03 -8.26
C LEU A 411 2.70 -0.47 -8.43
N PRO A 412 3.71 -1.01 -7.73
CA PRO A 412 4.03 -2.43 -7.81
C PRO A 412 2.91 -3.30 -7.24
N VAL A 413 2.83 -4.53 -7.70
CA VAL A 413 2.05 -5.61 -7.09
C VAL A 413 3.02 -6.74 -6.80
N LYS A 414 3.15 -7.13 -5.54
CA LYS A 414 4.04 -8.21 -5.09
C LYS A 414 3.24 -9.47 -4.82
N LEU A 415 3.74 -10.59 -5.31
CA LEU A 415 3.17 -11.91 -5.21
C LEU A 415 4.21 -12.85 -4.62
N TYR A 416 3.83 -13.58 -3.57
CA TYR A 416 4.73 -14.45 -2.82
C TYR A 416 4.24 -15.88 -3.00
N PHE A 417 5.07 -16.72 -3.60
CA PHE A 417 4.75 -18.11 -3.90
C PHE A 417 5.55 -19.01 -2.98
N ASP A 418 4.89 -19.93 -2.27
CA ASP A 418 5.56 -20.92 -1.44
C ASP A 418 6.54 -21.75 -2.30
N SER A 419 7.83 -21.76 -1.95
CA SER A 419 8.88 -22.41 -2.76
C SER A 419 8.63 -23.91 -2.94
N THR A 420 7.95 -24.56 -2.00
CA THR A 420 7.69 -26.02 -2.04
C THR A 420 6.49 -26.34 -2.92
N SER A 421 5.30 -25.89 -2.51
CA SER A 421 4.02 -26.16 -3.17
C SER A 421 3.81 -25.34 -4.44
N GLY A 422 4.44 -24.17 -4.58
CA GLY A 422 4.21 -23.24 -5.69
C GLY A 422 2.92 -22.42 -5.59
N LEU A 423 2.13 -22.57 -4.52
CA LEU A 423 0.89 -21.82 -4.32
C LEU A 423 1.18 -20.37 -3.91
N LEU A 424 0.34 -19.44 -4.36
CA LEU A 424 0.38 -18.04 -3.91
C LEU A 424 -0.03 -17.98 -2.44
N VAL A 425 0.85 -17.51 -1.56
CA VAL A 425 0.56 -17.41 -0.13
C VAL A 425 0.36 -15.97 0.33
N ARG A 426 0.85 -14.99 -0.42
CA ARG A 426 0.62 -13.57 -0.14
C ARG A 426 0.55 -12.74 -1.41
N LEU A 427 -0.35 -11.78 -1.40
CA LEU A 427 -0.42 -10.65 -2.34
C LEU A 427 -0.20 -9.37 -1.52
N VAL A 428 0.66 -8.48 -2.00
CA VAL A 428 0.75 -7.10 -1.50
C VAL A 428 0.54 -6.16 -2.68
N ARG A 429 -0.47 -5.29 -2.55
CA ARG A 429 -0.75 -4.19 -3.48
C ARG A 429 -0.69 -2.87 -2.73
N TYR A 430 -0.60 -1.79 -3.48
CA TYR A 430 -0.43 -0.47 -2.90
C TYR A 430 -1.42 0.53 -3.49
N THR A 431 -1.96 1.40 -2.65
CA THR A 431 -2.79 2.53 -3.04
C THR A 431 -2.05 3.83 -2.77
N ASN A 432 -2.08 4.73 -3.74
CA ASN A 432 -1.51 6.06 -3.56
C ASN A 432 -2.44 6.92 -2.69
N SER A 433 -1.89 7.67 -1.75
CA SER A 433 -2.58 8.79 -1.07
C SER A 433 -1.83 10.08 -1.34
N LEU A 434 -2.37 11.23 -0.92
CA LEU A 434 -1.67 12.51 -1.04
C LEU A 434 -0.33 12.55 -0.29
N VAL A 435 -0.25 11.86 0.84
CA VAL A 435 0.85 12.01 1.82
C VAL A 435 1.79 10.80 1.87
N GLY A 436 1.45 9.73 1.18
CA GLY A 436 2.22 8.49 1.16
C GLY A 436 1.55 7.38 0.35
N VAL A 437 2.04 6.16 0.52
CA VAL A 437 1.51 4.97 -0.15
C VAL A 437 1.04 3.98 0.90
N ASN A 438 -0.19 3.50 0.78
CA ASN A 438 -0.78 2.53 1.69
C ASN A 438 -0.61 1.11 1.13
N PRO A 439 -0.05 0.16 1.89
CA PRO A 439 -0.10 -1.24 1.52
C PRO A 439 -1.46 -1.86 1.87
N THR A 440 -1.91 -2.79 1.04
CA THR A 440 -2.90 -3.80 1.38
C THR A 440 -2.28 -5.17 1.14
N GLN A 441 -2.26 -6.00 2.18
CA GLN A 441 -1.75 -7.36 2.16
C GLN A 441 -2.92 -8.35 2.23
N ILE A 442 -2.87 -9.40 1.42
CA ILE A 442 -3.79 -10.54 1.50
C ILE A 442 -2.95 -11.81 1.66
N ASP A 443 -3.10 -12.48 2.80
CA ASP A 443 -2.52 -13.80 3.04
C ASP A 443 -3.52 -14.90 2.70
N TYR A 444 -3.10 -15.85 1.89
CA TYR A 444 -3.90 -16.99 1.44
C TYR A 444 -3.43 -18.28 2.14
N SER A 445 -4.40 -19.06 2.62
CA SER A 445 -4.13 -20.38 3.22
C SER A 445 -5.32 -21.32 3.02
N ASP A 446 -5.15 -22.57 3.44
CA ASP A 446 -6.18 -23.62 3.34
C ASP A 446 -6.65 -23.83 1.90
N TYR A 447 -5.71 -24.14 1.00
CA TYR A 447 -6.04 -24.46 -0.38
C TYR A 447 -6.77 -25.80 -0.46
N ARG A 448 -7.88 -25.83 -1.19
CA ARG A 448 -8.68 -27.03 -1.40
C ARG A 448 -9.09 -27.17 -2.86
N ASP A 449 -9.32 -28.42 -3.28
CA ASP A 449 -9.79 -28.72 -4.62
C ASP A 449 -11.25 -28.31 -4.80
N VAL A 450 -11.52 -27.51 -5.83
CA VAL A 450 -12.86 -27.15 -6.27
C VAL A 450 -12.92 -27.38 -7.78
N SER A 451 -13.60 -28.46 -8.19
CA SER A 451 -13.69 -28.86 -9.60
C SER A 451 -12.33 -29.01 -10.27
N GLY A 452 -11.34 -29.58 -9.56
CA GLY A 452 -9.99 -29.81 -10.09
C GLY A 452 -9.06 -28.59 -10.07
N VAL A 453 -9.50 -27.47 -9.47
CA VAL A 453 -8.71 -26.25 -9.27
C VAL A 453 -8.50 -25.99 -7.79
N GLN A 454 -7.27 -25.77 -7.34
CA GLN A 454 -6.98 -25.40 -5.96
C GLN A 454 -7.37 -23.94 -5.70
N LEU A 455 -8.27 -23.70 -4.76
CA LEU A 455 -8.68 -22.35 -4.34
C LEU A 455 -8.40 -22.15 -2.85
N PRO A 456 -7.95 -20.96 -2.41
CA PRO A 456 -7.71 -20.69 -1.00
C PRO A 456 -9.03 -20.51 -0.25
N TYR A 457 -9.22 -21.25 0.85
CA TYR A 457 -10.42 -21.15 1.69
C TYR A 457 -10.26 -20.14 2.83
N ARG A 458 -9.06 -19.64 3.09
CA ARG A 458 -8.83 -18.67 4.16
C ARG A 458 -8.00 -17.49 3.70
N TRP A 459 -8.58 -16.29 3.79
CA TRP A 459 -7.98 -15.03 3.39
C TRP A 459 -7.86 -14.12 4.61
N ILE A 460 -6.68 -13.58 4.83
CA ILE A 460 -6.47 -12.54 5.84
C ILE A 460 -6.09 -11.26 5.10
N VAL A 461 -6.98 -10.27 5.14
CA VAL A 461 -6.75 -8.98 4.50
C VAL A 461 -6.29 -8.00 5.58
N THR A 462 -5.14 -7.36 5.38
CA THR A 462 -4.57 -6.37 6.30
C THR A 462 -4.26 -5.09 5.54
N TRP A 463 -4.67 -3.96 6.09
CA TRP A 463 -4.43 -2.63 5.52
C TRP A 463 -4.07 -1.63 6.65
N THR A 464 -3.82 -0.37 6.30
CA THR A 464 -3.20 0.60 7.21
C THR A 464 -3.94 0.86 8.53
N ASP A 465 -5.26 0.67 8.56
CA ASP A 465 -6.09 0.90 9.74
C ASP A 465 -7.00 -0.28 10.09
N GLY A 466 -6.73 -1.47 9.56
CA GLY A 466 -7.56 -2.63 9.86
C GLY A 466 -7.05 -3.98 9.36
N ARG A 467 -7.77 -5.01 9.80
CA ARG A 467 -7.57 -6.39 9.38
C ARG A 467 -8.90 -7.13 9.42
N SER A 468 -9.11 -8.00 8.44
CA SER A 468 -10.23 -8.92 8.41
C SER A 468 -9.79 -10.33 8.01
N THR A 469 -10.63 -11.31 8.35
CA THR A 469 -10.45 -12.71 7.99
C THR A 469 -11.72 -13.20 7.31
N ILE A 470 -11.56 -13.80 6.14
CA ILE A 470 -12.60 -14.54 5.41
C ILE A 470 -12.24 -16.02 5.46
N GLU A 471 -13.15 -16.85 5.94
CA GLU A 471 -13.04 -18.31 5.96
C GLU A 471 -14.21 -18.90 5.18
N LEU A 472 -13.92 -19.45 4.00
CA LEU A 472 -14.89 -20.08 3.13
C LEU A 472 -15.25 -21.49 3.64
N SER A 473 -16.48 -21.90 3.39
CA SER A 473 -17.04 -23.17 3.84
C SER A 473 -17.70 -23.95 2.69
N ASP A 474 -18.30 -23.24 1.73
CA ASP A 474 -18.85 -23.79 0.48
C ASP A 474 -18.30 -22.97 -0.67
N VAL A 475 -17.77 -23.62 -1.71
CA VAL A 475 -17.29 -22.97 -2.94
C VAL A 475 -17.79 -23.78 -4.12
N ARG A 476 -18.49 -23.12 -5.04
CA ARG A 476 -19.05 -23.75 -6.25
C ARG A 476 -18.47 -23.07 -7.47
N ALA A 477 -17.64 -23.82 -8.21
CA ALA A 477 -17.08 -23.36 -9.47
C ALA A 477 -18.11 -23.42 -10.61
N ASN A 478 -17.94 -22.54 -11.60
CA ASN A 478 -18.67 -22.52 -12.88
C ASN A 478 -20.18 -22.45 -12.75
N VAL A 479 -20.68 -21.80 -11.69
CA VAL A 479 -22.11 -21.54 -11.50
C VAL A 479 -22.53 -20.29 -12.26
N PRO A 480 -23.76 -20.24 -12.81
CA PRO A 480 -24.29 -19.02 -13.41
C PRO A 480 -24.48 -17.95 -12.32
N ILE A 481 -23.94 -16.76 -12.56
CA ILE A 481 -24.08 -15.60 -11.67
C ILE A 481 -24.62 -14.42 -12.48
N ASP A 482 -25.70 -13.82 -11.97
CA ASP A 482 -26.29 -12.62 -12.55
C ASP A 482 -25.28 -11.45 -12.49
N VAL A 483 -25.04 -10.81 -13.63
CA VAL A 483 -24.11 -9.67 -13.76
C VAL A 483 -24.46 -8.51 -12.85
N THR A 484 -25.75 -8.35 -12.51
CA THR A 484 -26.23 -7.28 -11.63
C THR A 484 -25.67 -7.39 -10.21
N LYS A 485 -25.17 -8.56 -9.80
CA LYS A 485 -24.50 -8.77 -8.51
C LYS A 485 -23.14 -8.06 -8.39
N PHE A 486 -22.54 -7.66 -9.51
CA PHE A 486 -21.27 -6.95 -9.55
C PHE A 486 -21.43 -5.45 -9.79
N ALA A 487 -22.63 -5.00 -10.15
CA ALA A 487 -22.93 -3.61 -10.40
C ALA A 487 -22.89 -2.78 -9.09
N LYS A 488 -22.94 -1.46 -9.25
CA LYS A 488 -23.03 -0.50 -8.14
C LYS A 488 -24.07 -0.95 -7.10
N PRO A 489 -23.66 -1.22 -5.84
CA PRO A 489 -24.55 -1.72 -4.82
C PRO A 489 -25.54 -0.64 -4.39
N THR A 490 -26.73 -1.06 -3.99
CA THR A 490 -27.71 -0.14 -3.42
C THR A 490 -27.27 0.21 -1.99
N PRO A 491 -27.10 1.50 -1.66
CA PRO A 491 -26.72 1.89 -0.31
C PRO A 491 -27.80 1.47 0.69
N ILE A 492 -27.38 0.96 1.85
CA ILE A 492 -28.32 0.63 2.92
C ILE A 492 -28.75 1.94 3.58
N ALA A 493 -30.00 2.33 3.32
CA ALA A 493 -30.57 3.53 3.92
C ALA A 493 -30.65 3.38 5.45
N ARG A 494 -30.36 4.47 6.16
CA ARG A 494 -30.53 4.57 7.61
C ARG A 494 -31.93 4.09 8.01
N LYS A 495 -32.01 3.00 8.80
CA LYS A 495 -33.21 2.77 9.62
C LYS A 495 -33.23 3.89 10.65
N VAL A 496 -33.97 4.96 10.36
CA VAL A 496 -34.28 5.97 11.36
C VAL A 496 -35.09 5.25 12.43
N ALA A 497 -34.51 5.03 13.61
CA ALA A 497 -35.27 4.59 14.76
C ALA A 497 -36.39 5.62 14.97
N SER A 498 -37.63 5.21 14.73
CA SER A 498 -38.80 5.98 15.15
C SER A 498 -38.66 6.20 16.65
N ARG A 499 -38.38 7.44 17.05
CA ARG A 499 -38.41 7.86 18.44
C ARG A 499 -39.83 7.86 18.97
#